data_AF-A0A7V6XQE2-F1
#
_entry.id   AF-A0A7V6XQE2-F1
#
_cell.length_a   1.000
_cell.length_b   1.000
_cell.length_c   1.000
_cell.angle_alpha   90.00
_cell.angle_beta   90.00
_cell.angle_gamma   90.00
#
_symmetry.space_group_name_H-M   'P 1'
#
loop_
_entity.id
_entity.type
_entity.pdbx_description
1 polymer ?
#
loop_
_entity_poly.entity_id
_entity_poly.type
_entity_poly.pdbx_seq_one_letter_code
_entity_poly.pdbx_strand_id
1 'polypeptide(L)'
;MAMLGHILFFMRLPHYEALFSLELFIMLATVVSLFSVYGWTKESHAAVRAVKMLIIGVNVLIQLVFLTDLVQFMTERFSDNITMMSVSFSWALYATISVILGVVYNKKEIRLLGIGLLLLTLAKLILFDLQYVSIVVRAILFIGLGGIGIVLSRLLYVKK
;
A
#
# COMPACT_ATOMS: atom_id res chain seq x y z
N MET A 1 15.21 9.06 15.19
CA MET A 1 14.18 8.96 16.24
C MET A 1 12.77 8.63 15.74
N ALA A 2 12.39 8.94 14.50
CA ALA A 2 11.05 8.62 13.97
C ALA A 2 10.69 7.12 13.97
N MET A 3 11.65 6.22 13.70
CA MET A 3 11.37 4.76 13.64
C MET A 3 11.02 4.13 14.99
N LEU A 4 11.51 4.67 16.11
CA LEU A 4 11.29 4.13 17.45
C LEU A 4 9.88 4.45 17.98
N GLY A 5 9.31 5.59 17.56
CA GLY A 5 7.93 5.95 17.86
C GLY A 5 6.92 5.03 17.18
N HIS A 6 7.19 4.60 15.95
CA HIS A 6 6.30 3.70 15.20
C HIS A 6 6.25 2.29 15.81
N ILE A 7 7.36 1.79 16.35
CA ILE A 7 7.43 0.45 16.97
C ILE A 7 6.72 0.44 18.33
N LEU A 8 6.86 1.52 19.12
CA LEU A 8 6.17 1.65 20.40
C LEU A 8 4.65 1.87 20.26
N PHE A 9 4.22 2.49 19.17
CA PHE A 9 2.80 2.75 18.89
C PHE A 9 2.01 1.47 18.53
N PHE A 10 2.66 0.50 17.87
CA PHE A 10 2.02 -0.77 17.50
C PHE A 10 1.79 -1.73 18.69
N MET A 11 2.43 -1.48 19.83
CA MET A 11 2.51 -2.45 20.93
C MET A 11 1.45 -2.26 22.04
N ARG A 12 0.53 -1.30 21.91
CA ARG A 12 -0.44 -1.03 22.99
C ARG A 12 -1.78 -0.49 22.53
N LEU A 13 -2.73 -1.37 22.23
CA LEU A 13 -4.16 -1.07 22.25
C LEU A 13 -4.94 -2.26 22.82
N PRO A 14 -5.73 -2.02 23.88
CA PRO A 14 -7.18 -2.08 23.67
C PRO A 14 -7.97 -1.03 24.49
N HIS A 15 -9.03 -0.44 23.89
CA HIS A 15 -10.40 -0.28 24.43
C HIS A 15 -11.22 0.80 23.64
N TYR A 16 -12.02 0.27 22.72
CA TYR A 16 -13.30 0.64 22.07
C TYR A 16 -14.00 2.02 22.15
N GLU A 17 -13.53 3.06 22.86
CA GLU A 17 -14.24 4.37 22.89
C GLU A 17 -13.45 5.53 22.24
N ALA A 18 -12.23 5.27 21.76
CA ALA A 18 -11.32 6.28 21.18
C ALA A 18 -11.20 6.24 19.64
N LEU A 19 -12.09 5.48 18.97
CA LEU A 19 -11.94 5.15 17.54
C LEU A 19 -11.91 6.38 16.63
N PHE A 20 -12.69 7.42 16.94
CA PHE A 20 -12.72 8.64 16.11
C PHE A 20 -11.47 9.51 16.26
N SER A 21 -10.79 9.50 17.42
CA SER A 21 -9.63 10.36 17.66
C SER A 21 -8.33 9.71 17.20
N LEU A 22 -8.19 8.39 17.37
CA LEU A 22 -7.00 7.63 16.98
C LEU A 22 -6.90 7.44 15.46
N GLU A 23 -8.01 7.13 14.79
CA GLU A 23 -8.01 7.00 13.32
C GLU A 23 -7.70 8.32 12.62
N LEU A 24 -8.26 9.43 13.09
CA LEU A 24 -7.92 10.78 12.62
C LEU A 24 -6.44 11.10 12.83
N PHE A 25 -5.89 10.71 13.98
CA PHE A 25 -4.46 10.90 14.29
C PHE A 25 -3.57 10.09 13.35
N ILE A 26 -3.97 8.87 13.01
CA ILE A 26 -3.25 8.00 12.07
C ILE A 26 -3.37 8.55 10.63
N MET A 27 -4.52 9.09 10.25
CA MET A 27 -4.72 9.76 8.96
C MET A 27 -3.81 11.00 8.82
N LEU A 28 -3.74 11.82 9.87
CA LEU A 28 -2.83 12.95 9.93
C LEU A 28 -1.37 12.50 9.91
N ALA A 29 -1.00 11.47 10.67
CA ALA A 29 0.36 10.94 10.71
C ALA A 29 0.81 10.38 9.35
N THR A 30 -0.07 9.72 8.59
CA THR A 30 0.24 9.23 7.24
C THR A 30 0.39 10.37 6.24
N VAL A 31 -0.49 11.37 6.26
CA VAL A 31 -0.35 12.59 5.43
C VAL A 31 0.93 13.36 5.77
N VAL A 32 1.25 13.50 7.06
CA VAL A 32 2.50 14.12 7.52
C VAL A 32 3.72 13.30 7.09
N SER A 33 3.64 11.96 7.13
CA SER A 33 4.74 11.10 6.66
C SER A 33 5.01 11.27 5.16
N LEU A 34 3.96 11.43 4.35
CA LEU A 34 4.04 11.71 2.92
C LEU A 34 4.68 13.08 2.67
N PHE A 35 4.23 14.11 3.40
CA PHE A 35 4.80 15.47 3.31
C PHE A 35 6.26 15.51 3.75
N SER A 36 6.63 14.75 4.78
CA SER A 36 7.99 14.65 5.29
C SER A 36 8.93 13.99 4.29
N VAL A 37 8.49 12.90 3.64
CA VAL A 37 9.25 12.25 2.56
C VAL A 37 9.39 13.19 1.36
N TYR A 38 8.34 13.93 0.99
CA TYR A 38 8.39 14.90 -0.10
C TYR A 38 9.35 16.07 0.18
N GLY A 39 9.34 16.63 1.39
CA GLY A 39 10.25 17.70 1.81
C GLY A 39 11.71 17.23 1.87
N TRP A 40 11.98 16.09 2.50
CA TRP A 40 13.35 15.57 2.64
C TRP A 40 13.97 15.08 1.33
N THR A 41 13.15 14.56 0.41
CA THR A 41 13.67 14.17 -0.91
C THR A 41 13.99 15.35 -1.82
N LYS A 42 13.52 16.56 -1.47
CA LYS A 42 13.80 17.81 -2.18
C LYS A 42 15.07 18.51 -1.67
N GLU A 43 15.39 18.41 -0.39
CA GLU A 43 16.55 19.11 0.22
C GLU A 43 17.84 18.30 0.31
N SER A 44 17.79 16.96 0.32
CA SER A 44 19.00 16.18 0.61
C SER A 44 19.82 15.86 -0.65
N HIS A 45 20.77 16.76 -0.94
CA HIS A 45 21.96 16.42 -1.72
C HIS A 45 22.73 15.31 -0.96
N ALA A 46 22.93 14.15 -1.60
CA ALA A 46 23.87 13.09 -1.21
C ALA A 46 23.52 12.10 -0.06
N ALA A 47 22.25 11.89 0.31
CA ALA A 47 21.91 10.67 1.05
C ALA A 47 22.10 9.43 0.14
N VAL A 48 22.80 8.40 0.61
CA VAL A 48 23.06 7.15 -0.12
C VAL A 48 21.76 6.64 -0.73
N ARG A 49 21.76 6.35 -2.05
CA ARG A 49 20.55 5.91 -2.80
C ARG A 49 19.78 4.79 -2.08
N ALA A 50 20.50 3.90 -1.40
CA ALA A 50 19.93 2.84 -0.56
C ALA A 50 19.07 3.37 0.59
N VAL A 51 19.52 4.39 1.34
CA VAL A 51 18.78 4.99 2.45
C VAL A 51 17.49 5.64 1.96
N LYS A 52 17.54 6.34 0.82
CA LYS A 52 16.35 6.92 0.20
C LYS A 52 15.34 5.84 -0.21
N MET A 53 15.78 4.74 -0.83
CA MET A 53 14.90 3.62 -1.19
C MET A 53 14.32 2.94 0.05
N LEU A 54 15.10 2.79 1.12
CA LEU A 54 14.64 2.22 2.39
C LEU A 54 13.55 3.09 3.01
N ILE A 55 13.75 4.41 3.11
CA ILE A 55 12.75 5.33 3.68
C ILE A 55 11.45 5.28 2.89
N ILE A 56 11.52 5.32 1.56
CA ILE A 56 10.31 5.24 0.72
C ILE A 56 9.63 3.87 0.87
N GLY A 57 10.41 2.78 0.91
CA GLY A 57 9.89 1.43 1.11
C GLY A 57 9.18 1.26 2.46
N VAL A 58 9.76 1.76 3.55
CA VAL A 58 9.14 1.75 4.87
C VAL A 58 7.86 2.58 4.87
N ASN A 59 7.86 3.76 4.23
CA ASN A 59 6.67 4.59 4.14
C ASN A 59 5.52 3.89 3.39
N VAL A 60 5.84 3.21 2.29
CA VAL A 60 4.90 2.38 1.54
C VAL A 60 4.32 1.25 2.39
N LEU A 61 5.15 0.56 3.18
CA LEU A 61 4.69 -0.52 4.06
C LEU A 61 3.75 0.01 5.15
N ILE A 62 4.06 1.17 5.74
CA ILE A 62 3.19 1.83 6.71
C ILE A 62 1.83 2.16 6.08
N GLN A 63 1.82 2.69 4.86
CA GLN A 63 0.57 2.97 4.14
C GLN A 63 -0.23 1.70 3.83
N LEU A 64 0.43 0.60 3.49
CA LEU A 64 -0.24 -0.69 3.27
C LEU A 64 -0.93 -1.21 4.52
N VAL A 65 -0.25 -1.14 5.66
CA VAL A 65 -0.80 -1.59 6.96
C VAL A 65 -1.99 -0.71 7.33
N PHE A 66 -1.85 0.61 7.21
CA PHE A 66 -2.96 1.54 7.42
C PHE A 66 -4.15 1.25 6.51
N LEU A 67 -3.91 0.99 5.23
CA LEU A 67 -4.97 0.66 4.28
C LEU A 67 -5.67 -0.65 4.65
N THR A 68 -4.94 -1.64 5.17
CA THR A 68 -5.55 -2.87 5.71
C THR A 68 -6.46 -2.56 6.88
N ASP A 69 -5.98 -1.81 7.88
CA ASP A 69 -6.75 -1.49 9.08
C ASP A 69 -8.00 -0.68 8.72
N LEU A 70 -7.88 0.31 7.84
CA LEU A 70 -9.00 1.11 7.36
C LEU A 70 -10.05 0.24 6.66
N VAL A 71 -9.63 -0.67 5.79
CA VAL A 71 -10.57 -1.55 5.09
C VAL A 71 -11.23 -2.52 6.07
N GLN A 72 -10.49 -3.08 7.02
CA GLN A 72 -11.04 -3.95 8.06
C GLN A 72 -12.07 -3.23 8.92
N PHE A 73 -11.80 -2.00 9.33
CA PHE A 73 -12.75 -1.17 10.06
C PHE A 73 -14.02 -0.88 9.23
N MET A 74 -13.86 -0.47 7.97
CA MET A 74 -14.99 -0.24 7.06
C MET A 74 -15.81 -1.51 6.77
N THR A 75 -15.18 -2.68 6.86
CA THR A 75 -15.80 -3.98 6.57
C THR A 75 -16.10 -4.81 7.82
N GLU A 76 -15.98 -4.24 9.02
CA GLU A 76 -16.13 -4.94 10.31
C GLU A 76 -17.50 -5.65 10.43
N ARG A 77 -18.54 -5.10 9.80
CA ARG A 77 -19.91 -5.65 9.82
C ARG A 77 -20.19 -6.70 8.74
N PHE A 78 -19.24 -6.97 7.86
CA PHE A 78 -19.38 -7.96 6.79
C PHE A 78 -18.74 -9.30 7.16
N SER A 79 -18.90 -10.31 6.31
CA SER A 79 -18.23 -11.60 6.53
C SER A 79 -16.72 -11.49 6.28
N ASP A 80 -15.95 -12.33 6.97
CA ASP A 80 -14.48 -12.38 6.85
C ASP A 80 -14.01 -12.50 5.39
N ASN A 81 -14.74 -13.25 4.57
CA ASN A 81 -14.47 -13.39 3.14
C ASN A 81 -14.51 -12.06 2.39
N ILE A 82 -15.50 -11.22 2.68
CA ILE A 82 -15.66 -9.89 2.05
C ILE A 82 -14.56 -8.96 2.55
N THR A 83 -14.24 -9.01 3.83
CA THR A 83 -13.15 -8.23 4.44
C THR A 83 -11.80 -8.57 3.82
N MET A 84 -11.44 -9.85 3.74
CA MET A 84 -10.17 -10.28 3.15
C MET A 84 -10.08 -9.90 1.66
N MET A 85 -11.17 -10.10 0.90
CA MET A 85 -11.26 -9.68 -0.50
C MET A 85 -11.05 -8.18 -0.65
N SER A 86 -11.70 -7.37 0.18
CA SER A 86 -11.61 -5.91 0.12
C SER A 86 -10.20 -5.43 0.45
N VAL A 87 -9.52 -6.05 1.42
CA VAL A 87 -8.12 -5.71 1.74
C VAL A 87 -7.22 -5.96 0.54
N SER A 88 -7.33 -7.14 -0.08
CA SER A 88 -6.52 -7.50 -1.26
C SER A 88 -6.81 -6.61 -2.47
N PHE A 89 -8.08 -6.25 -2.68
CA PHE A 89 -8.47 -5.31 -3.73
C PHE A 89 -7.91 -3.89 -3.47
N SER A 90 -7.96 -3.41 -2.23
CA SER A 90 -7.40 -2.11 -1.87
C SER A 90 -5.89 -2.06 -2.05
N TRP A 91 -5.17 -3.13 -1.69
CA TRP A 91 -3.73 -3.25 -1.96
C TRP A 91 -3.43 -3.21 -3.46
N ALA A 92 -4.21 -3.92 -4.27
CA ALA A 92 -4.09 -3.91 -5.72
C ALA A 92 -4.30 -2.51 -6.31
N LEU A 93 -5.32 -1.80 -5.85
CA LEU A 93 -5.62 -0.44 -6.27
C LEU A 93 -4.50 0.52 -5.90
N TYR A 94 -4.00 0.45 -4.67
CA TYR A 94 -2.88 1.27 -4.19
C TYR A 94 -1.60 1.04 -5.00
N ALA A 95 -1.27 -0.23 -5.31
CA ALA A 95 -0.14 -0.58 -6.17
C ALA A 95 -0.30 0.01 -7.58
N THR A 96 -1.50 -0.12 -8.15
CA THR A 96 -1.84 0.39 -9.48
C THR A 96 -1.67 1.91 -9.57
N ILE A 97 -2.25 2.64 -8.61
CA ILE A 97 -2.11 4.10 -8.51
C ILE A 97 -0.63 4.48 -8.39
N SER A 98 0.13 3.79 -7.55
CA SER A 98 1.58 4.04 -7.40
C SER A 98 2.34 3.85 -8.71
N VAL A 99 2.03 2.83 -9.51
CA VAL A 99 2.64 2.66 -10.85
C VAL A 99 2.25 3.82 -11.76
N ILE A 100 0.95 4.16 -11.83
CA ILE A 100 0.46 5.24 -12.70
C ILE A 100 1.13 6.57 -12.33
N LEU A 101 1.16 6.95 -11.06
CA LEU A 101 1.83 8.18 -10.60
C LEU A 101 3.33 8.13 -10.93
N GLY A 102 4.00 6.99 -10.74
CA GLY A 102 5.40 6.80 -11.12
C GLY A 102 5.65 7.02 -12.62
N VAL A 103 4.71 6.63 -13.48
CA VAL A 103 4.78 6.85 -14.94
C VAL A 103 4.47 8.30 -15.31
N VAL A 104 3.38 8.86 -14.78
CA VAL A 104 2.91 10.22 -15.08
C VAL A 104 3.96 11.26 -14.63
N TYR A 105 4.48 11.14 -13.41
CA TYR A 105 5.51 12.04 -12.88
C TYR A 105 6.94 11.67 -13.29
N ASN A 106 7.11 10.63 -14.12
CA ASN A 106 8.40 10.16 -14.63
C ASN A 106 9.44 9.87 -13.53
N LYS A 107 8.98 9.36 -12.37
CA LYS A 107 9.82 8.99 -11.22
C LYS A 107 10.06 7.48 -11.23
N LYS A 108 11.25 7.08 -11.68
CA LYS A 108 11.62 5.66 -11.83
C LYS A 108 11.51 4.89 -10.52
N GLU A 109 11.82 5.52 -9.39
CA GLU A 109 11.78 4.93 -8.05
C GLU A 109 10.35 4.57 -7.63
N ILE A 110 9.41 5.51 -7.76
CA ILE A 110 8.00 5.32 -7.42
C ILE A 110 7.38 4.23 -8.31
N ARG A 111 7.76 4.23 -9.59
CA ARG A 111 7.32 3.23 -10.56
C ARG A 111 7.77 1.82 -10.21
N LEU A 112 9.05 1.64 -9.87
CA LEU A 112 9.61 0.35 -9.45
C LEU A 112 8.97 -0.14 -8.14
N LEU A 113 8.72 0.76 -7.19
CA LEU A 113 8.02 0.42 -5.95
C LEU A 113 6.57 0.01 -6.21
N GLY A 114 5.85 0.73 -7.07
CA GLY A 114 4.49 0.36 -7.49
C GLY A 114 4.45 -1.01 -8.15
N ILE A 115 5.42 -1.32 -9.02
CA ILE A 115 5.52 -2.64 -9.67
C ILE A 115 5.83 -3.72 -8.62
N GLY A 116 6.77 -3.47 -7.72
CA GLY A 116 7.11 -4.38 -6.62
C GLY A 116 5.93 -4.65 -5.70
N LEU A 117 5.15 -3.62 -5.36
CA LEU A 117 3.89 -3.73 -4.64
C LEU A 117 2.89 -4.60 -5.41
N LEU A 118 2.73 -4.37 -6.71
CA LEU A 118 1.77 -5.12 -7.54
C LEU A 118 2.15 -6.60 -7.62
N LEU A 119 3.44 -6.92 -7.67
CA LEU A 119 3.93 -8.29 -7.55
C LEU A 119 3.68 -8.87 -6.16
N LEU A 120 3.85 -8.08 -5.09
CA LEU A 120 3.57 -8.50 -3.72
C LEU A 120 2.08 -8.81 -3.52
N THR A 121 1.18 -7.96 -4.06
CA THR A 121 -0.27 -8.20 -3.97
C THR A 121 -0.68 -9.43 -4.74
N LEU A 122 -0.12 -9.63 -5.93
CA LEU A 122 -0.34 -10.84 -6.72
C LEU A 122 0.15 -12.08 -5.96
N ALA A 123 1.36 -12.04 -5.40
CA ALA A 123 1.93 -13.14 -4.62
C ALA A 123 1.05 -13.47 -3.40
N LYS A 124 0.59 -12.45 -2.66
CA LYS A 124 -0.34 -12.63 -1.54
C LYS A 124 -1.62 -13.33 -1.99
N LEU A 125 -2.19 -12.92 -3.12
CA LEU A 125 -3.41 -13.50 -3.69
C LEU A 125 -3.24 -14.98 -4.04
N ILE A 126 -2.09 -15.33 -4.61
CA ILE A 126 -1.78 -16.70 -5.03
C ILE A 126 -1.49 -17.61 -3.84
N LEU A 127 -0.78 -17.10 -2.83
CA LEU A 127 -0.32 -17.92 -1.70
C LEU A 127 -1.36 -18.03 -0.60
N PHE A 128 -2.07 -16.94 -0.28
CA PHE A 128 -2.97 -16.87 0.87
C PHE A 128 -4.43 -16.86 0.44
N ASP A 129 -4.84 -15.90 -0.40
CA ASP A 129 -6.27 -15.78 -0.75
C ASP A 129 -6.78 -17.01 -1.52
N LEU A 130 -5.87 -17.74 -2.18
CA LEU A 130 -6.13 -19.01 -2.85
C LEU A 130 -6.55 -20.15 -1.91
N GLN A 131 -6.34 -20.02 -0.60
CA GLN A 131 -6.77 -21.01 0.39
C GLN A 131 -8.08 -20.63 1.09
N TYR A 132 -8.34 -19.34 1.25
CA TYR A 132 -9.45 -18.84 2.07
C TYR A 132 -10.64 -18.32 1.26
N VAL A 133 -10.41 -17.86 0.03
CA VAL A 133 -11.42 -17.17 -0.77
C VAL A 133 -12.06 -18.09 -1.81
N SER A 134 -13.36 -17.93 -2.04
CA SER A 134 -14.13 -18.75 -2.99
C SER A 134 -13.54 -18.71 -4.41
N ILE A 135 -13.76 -19.78 -5.18
CA ILE A 135 -13.20 -19.94 -6.52
C ILE A 135 -13.59 -18.81 -7.47
N VAL A 136 -14.82 -18.30 -7.35
CA VAL A 136 -15.38 -17.22 -8.19
C VAL A 136 -14.69 -15.90 -7.88
N VAL A 137 -14.58 -15.54 -6.60
CA VAL A 137 -13.94 -14.30 -6.18
C VAL A 137 -12.47 -14.27 -6.59
N ARG A 138 -11.78 -15.39 -6.40
CA ARG A 138 -10.39 -15.55 -6.83
C ARG A 138 -10.21 -15.34 -8.33
N ALA A 139 -11.10 -15.88 -9.16
CA ALA A 139 -11.04 -15.69 -10.61
C ALA A 139 -11.19 -14.22 -10.99
N ILE A 140 -12.13 -13.50 -10.37
CA ILE A 140 -12.33 -12.07 -10.60
C ILE A 140 -11.08 -11.27 -10.21
N LEU A 141 -10.52 -11.53 -9.04
CA LEU A 141 -9.31 -10.86 -8.56
C LEU A 141 -8.11 -11.10 -9.50
N PHE A 142 -7.92 -12.35 -9.95
CA PHE A 142 -6.85 -12.71 -10.86
C PHE A 142 -6.98 -12.03 -12.23
N ILE A 143 -8.18 -12.06 -12.81
CA ILE A 143 -8.44 -11.43 -14.11
C ILE A 143 -8.29 -9.92 -14.00
N GLY A 144 -8.82 -9.32 -12.94
CA GLY A 144 -8.71 -7.88 -12.68
C GLY A 144 -7.25 -7.43 -12.54
N LEU A 145 -6.48 -8.06 -11.65
CA LEU A 145 -5.07 -7.74 -11.44
C LEU A 145 -4.21 -8.04 -12.67
N GLY A 146 -4.43 -9.18 -13.32
CA GLY A 146 -3.72 -9.54 -14.55
C GLY A 146 -3.99 -8.54 -15.67
N GLY A 147 -5.26 -8.14 -15.85
CA GLY A 147 -5.66 -7.11 -16.81
C GLY A 147 -5.00 -5.76 -16.53
N ILE A 148 -4.99 -5.32 -15.26
CA ILE A 148 -4.27 -4.11 -14.84
C ILE A 148 -2.79 -4.21 -15.18
N GLY A 149 -2.15 -5.35 -14.88
CA GLY A 149 -0.75 -5.59 -15.20
C GLY A 149 -0.44 -5.47 -16.70
N ILE A 150 -1.31 -5.99 -17.57
CA ILE A 150 -1.18 -5.88 -19.04
C ILE A 150 -1.34 -4.42 -19.49
N VAL A 151 -2.34 -3.70 -18.98
CA VAL A 151 -2.57 -2.29 -19.32
C VAL A 151 -1.36 -1.44 -18.91
N LEU A 152 -0.88 -1.64 -17.67
CA LEU A 152 0.32 -0.97 -17.18
C LEU A 152 1.55 -1.32 -18.01
N SER A 153 1.71 -2.59 -18.40
CA SER A 153 2.81 -3.01 -19.29
C SER A 153 2.81 -2.22 -20.59
N ARG A 154 1.64 -2.04 -21.24
CA ARG A 154 1.56 -1.22 -22.45
C ARG A 154 1.86 0.25 -22.19
N LEU A 155 1.30 0.82 -21.13
CA LEU A 155 1.51 2.23 -20.78
C LEU A 155 2.99 2.53 -20.47
N LEU A 156 3.69 1.56 -19.90
CA LEU A 156 5.14 1.60 -19.65
C LEU A 156 5.97 1.49 -20.94
N TYR A 157 5.52 0.71 -21.92
CA TYR A 157 6.27 0.41 -23.13
C TYR A 157 6.08 1.43 -24.26
N VAL A 158 4.91 2.08 -24.32
CA VAL A 158 4.57 3.05 -25.38
C VAL A 158 5.38 4.36 -25.28
N LYS A 159 5.98 4.66 -24.12
CA LYS A 159 6.96 5.77 -23.98
C LYS A 159 8.39 5.29 -24.27
N LYS A 160 8.66 4.87 -25.50
CA LYS A 160 10.02 4.70 -26.02
C LYS A 160 10.13 5.24 -27.43
#